data_AF-A0A6P0IHE2-F1
#
_entry.id   AF-A0A6P0IHE2-F1
#
_cell.length_a   1.000
_cell.length_b   1.000
_cell.length_c   1.000
_cell.angle_alpha   90.00
_cell.angle_beta   90.00
_cell.angle_gamma   90.00
#
_symmetry.space_group_name_H-M   'P 1'
#
loop_
_entity.id
_entity.type
_entity.pdbx_description
1 polymer ?
#
loop_
_entity_poly.entity_id
_entity_poly.type
_entity_poly.pdbx_seq_one_letter_code
_entity_poly.pdbx_strand_id
1 'polypeptide(L)'
;MVETIVAQDISLPQLKEKFGLEPNTEEQLFPEWQEDLPELNELEKQWLDRVKDDYLHLSEYPMVEPIVKMVVLSPLLRIADFYRPPFYIIAEKDVQISSEDQETIVRGRIDILICQPQFWIVVIEAKRAEYSLKVGIPQALAYMLANPELQKPAFGF
;
A
#
# COMPACT_ATOMS: atom_id res chain seq x y z
N MET A 1 -18.67 -4.15 -24.87
CA MET A 1 -17.33 -3.58 -25.16
C MET A 1 -16.63 -3.52 -23.82
N VAL A 2 -15.44 -4.07 -23.68
CA VAL A 2 -14.76 -4.12 -22.37
C VAL A 2 -14.24 -2.73 -22.02
N GLU A 3 -14.64 -2.20 -20.87
CA GLU A 3 -14.15 -0.93 -20.33
C GLU A 3 -12.77 -1.13 -19.70
N THR A 4 -11.82 -0.23 -19.95
CA THR A 4 -10.51 -0.25 -19.29
C THR A 4 -10.32 1.03 -18.48
N ILE A 5 -10.05 0.88 -17.19
CA ILE A 5 -9.84 1.97 -16.23
C ILE A 5 -8.38 1.93 -15.77
N VAL A 6 -7.73 3.08 -15.67
CA VAL A 6 -6.40 3.20 -15.03
C VAL A 6 -6.61 3.23 -13.51
N ALA A 7 -5.85 2.43 -12.76
CA ALA A 7 -6.03 2.27 -11.31
C ALA A 7 -5.95 3.58 -10.53
N GLN A 8 -5.19 4.57 -11.02
CA GLN A 8 -5.11 5.91 -10.42
C GLN A 8 -6.45 6.68 -10.46
N ASP A 9 -7.32 6.33 -11.42
CA ASP A 9 -8.60 7.01 -11.70
C ASP A 9 -9.80 6.23 -11.13
N ILE A 10 -9.55 5.08 -10.48
CA ILE A 10 -10.62 4.30 -9.87
C ILE A 10 -11.12 4.96 -8.59
N SER A 11 -12.42 4.84 -8.35
CA SER A 11 -13.08 5.36 -7.16
C SER A 11 -13.58 4.25 -6.24
N LEU A 12 -13.78 4.56 -4.96
CA LEU A 12 -14.39 3.61 -4.02
C LEU A 12 -15.75 3.10 -4.52
N PRO A 13 -16.71 3.93 -5.00
CA PRO A 13 -17.98 3.44 -5.53
C PRO A 13 -17.80 2.40 -6.66
N GLN A 14 -16.87 2.63 -7.59
CA GLN A 14 -16.59 1.67 -8.67
C GLN A 14 -16.03 0.34 -8.14
N LEU A 15 -15.19 0.37 -7.10
CA LEU A 15 -14.71 -0.86 -6.45
C LEU A 15 -15.86 -1.62 -5.77
N LYS A 16 -16.79 -0.92 -5.14
CA LYS A 16 -17.97 -1.56 -4.53
C LYS A 16 -18.87 -2.18 -5.58
N GLU A 17 -19.20 -1.42 -6.63
CA GLU A 17 -20.16 -1.82 -7.66
C GLU A 17 -19.62 -2.91 -8.58
N LYS A 18 -18.38 -2.78 -9.06
CA LYS A 18 -17.82 -3.66 -10.11
C LYS A 18 -16.98 -4.81 -9.56
N PHE A 19 -16.52 -4.72 -8.31
CA PHE A 19 -15.61 -5.70 -7.69
C PHE A 19 -16.11 -6.21 -6.33
N GLY A 20 -17.31 -5.84 -5.91
CA GLY A 20 -17.91 -6.34 -4.66
C GLY A 20 -17.16 -5.90 -3.40
N LEU A 21 -16.41 -4.79 -3.43
CA LEU A 21 -15.73 -4.28 -2.26
C LEU A 21 -16.74 -3.81 -1.20
N GLU A 22 -16.68 -4.37 0.00
CA GLU A 22 -17.56 -4.00 1.10
C GLU A 22 -16.78 -3.34 2.26
N PRO A 23 -17.32 -2.27 2.87
CA PRO A 23 -16.74 -1.70 4.07
C PRO A 23 -16.96 -2.65 5.25
N ASN A 24 -15.90 -2.99 5.98
CA ASN A 24 -16.03 -3.67 7.26
C ASN A 24 -15.95 -2.63 8.40
N THR A 25 -16.90 -2.66 9.32
CA THR A 25 -16.95 -1.80 10.52
C THR A 25 -16.58 -2.54 11.80
N GLU A 26 -16.21 -3.82 11.71
CA GLU A 26 -15.72 -4.59 12.85
C GLU A 26 -14.35 -4.04 13.29
N GLU A 27 -14.33 -3.35 14.43
CA GLU A 27 -13.09 -2.79 15.00
C GLU A 27 -12.08 -3.88 15.39
N GLN A 28 -12.54 -5.12 15.59
CA GLN A 28 -11.72 -6.28 15.95
C GLN A 28 -11.13 -7.01 14.74
N LEU A 29 -11.17 -6.42 13.54
CA LEU A 29 -10.44 -6.97 12.41
C LEU A 29 -8.94 -6.76 12.65
N PHE A 30 -8.16 -7.84 12.67
CA PHE A 30 -6.71 -7.87 12.97
C PHE A 30 -6.34 -7.45 14.41
N PRO A 31 -6.83 -8.16 15.45
CA PRO A 31 -6.47 -7.85 16.84
C PRO A 31 -4.96 -7.94 17.10
N GLU A 32 -4.24 -8.77 16.33
CA GLU A 32 -2.77 -8.89 16.34
C GLU A 32 -2.03 -7.57 16.10
N TRP A 33 -2.72 -6.54 15.62
CA TRP A 33 -2.18 -5.22 15.34
C TRP A 33 -2.54 -4.14 16.36
N GLN A 34 -3.48 -4.45 17.24
CA GLN A 34 -3.96 -3.51 18.26
C GLN A 34 -3.44 -3.92 19.64
N GLU A 35 -3.16 -5.20 19.82
CA GLU A 35 -2.80 -5.81 21.09
C GLU A 35 -1.39 -6.40 21.06
N ASP A 36 -0.71 -6.40 22.21
CA ASP A 36 0.59 -7.03 22.44
C ASP A 36 1.72 -6.68 21.45
N LEU A 37 1.65 -5.50 20.81
CA LEU A 37 2.72 -4.99 19.96
C LEU A 37 4.00 -4.74 20.77
N PRO A 38 5.18 -5.09 20.22
CA PRO A 38 6.44 -4.81 20.89
C PRO A 38 6.66 -3.30 21.01
N GLU A 39 7.09 -2.84 22.18
CA GLU A 39 7.49 -1.45 22.36
C GLU A 39 8.75 -1.15 21.55
N LEU A 40 8.76 0.03 20.94
CA LEU A 40 9.95 0.54 20.26
C LEU A 40 11.06 0.81 21.28
N ASN A 41 12.26 0.37 20.95
CA ASN A 41 13.45 0.70 21.74
C ASN A 41 13.92 2.14 21.46
N GLU A 42 14.84 2.65 22.30
CA GLU A 42 15.34 4.02 22.18
C GLU A 42 16.05 4.31 20.85
N LEU A 43 16.72 3.31 20.27
CA LEU A 43 17.37 3.47 18.98
C LEU A 43 16.33 3.61 17.86
N GLU A 44 15.28 2.78 17.86
CA GLU A 44 14.17 2.85 16.91
C GLU A 44 13.43 4.19 17.00
N LYS A 45 13.15 4.67 18.22
CA LYS A 45 12.56 6.01 18.42
C LYS A 45 13.43 7.11 17.84
N GLN A 46 14.73 7.10 18.10
CA GLN A 46 15.67 8.08 17.53
C GLN A 46 15.73 8.02 16.00
N TRP A 47 15.63 6.84 15.40
CA TRP A 47 15.56 6.72 13.94
C TRP A 47 14.25 7.31 13.40
N LEU A 48 13.12 7.03 14.04
CA LEU A 48 11.83 7.59 13.66
C LEU A 48 11.79 9.11 13.83
N ASP A 49 12.36 9.65 14.90
CA ASP A 49 12.49 11.09 15.12
C ASP A 49 13.28 11.75 13.99
N ARG A 50 14.38 11.13 13.52
CA ARG A 50 15.14 11.65 12.37
C ARG A 50 14.33 11.64 11.08
N VAL A 51 13.62 10.54 10.78
CA VAL A 51 12.76 10.47 9.57
C VAL A 51 11.68 11.55 9.63
N LYS A 52 11.11 11.79 10.82
CA LYS A 52 10.12 12.83 11.05
C LYS A 52 10.72 14.23 10.85
N ASP A 53 11.88 14.51 11.41
CA ASP A 53 12.55 15.81 11.27
C ASP A 53 12.93 16.09 9.81
N ASP A 54 13.46 15.08 9.11
CA ASP A 54 13.79 15.16 7.68
C ASP A 54 12.53 15.42 6.84
N TYR A 55 11.43 14.72 7.13
CA TYR A 55 10.14 14.95 6.48
C TYR A 55 9.64 16.37 6.74
N LEU A 56 9.64 16.83 7.98
CA LEU A 56 9.14 18.16 8.33
C LEU A 56 9.92 19.24 7.59
N HIS A 57 11.25 19.16 7.59
CA HIS A 57 12.09 20.10 6.86
C HIS A 57 11.82 20.08 5.35
N LEU A 58 11.78 18.91 4.72
CA LEU A 58 11.61 18.81 3.27
C LEU A 58 10.19 19.11 2.81
N SER A 59 9.19 18.92 3.68
CA SER A 59 7.79 19.25 3.39
C SER A 59 7.51 20.75 3.29
N GLU A 60 8.46 21.60 3.71
CA GLU A 60 8.40 23.05 3.46
C GLU A 60 8.55 23.40 1.97
N TYR A 61 8.98 22.43 1.15
CA TYR A 61 9.14 22.56 -0.30
C TYR A 61 8.28 21.52 -1.03
N PRO A 62 7.99 21.72 -2.33
CA PRO A 62 7.30 20.72 -3.14
C PRO A 62 8.02 19.37 -3.16
N MET A 63 7.52 18.41 -2.39
CA MET A 63 8.11 17.08 -2.28
C MET A 63 7.51 16.16 -3.34
N VAL A 64 8.27 15.92 -4.41
CA VAL A 64 7.90 14.95 -5.45
C VAL A 64 8.01 13.52 -4.91
N GLU A 65 7.23 12.62 -5.50
CA GLU A 65 7.11 11.23 -5.07
C GLU A 65 8.45 10.48 -4.93
N PRO A 66 9.45 10.63 -5.82
CA PRO A 66 10.76 10.01 -5.60
C PRO A 66 11.46 10.47 -4.31
N ILE A 67 11.27 11.73 -3.89
CA ILE A 67 11.83 12.24 -2.64
C ILE A 67 11.11 11.64 -1.44
N VAL A 68 9.77 11.52 -1.50
CA VAL A 68 8.97 10.82 -0.47
C VAL A 68 9.47 9.38 -0.32
N LYS A 69 9.65 8.67 -1.44
CA LYS A 69 10.15 7.30 -1.49
C LYS A 69 11.53 7.18 -0.84
N MET A 70 12.41 8.14 -1.10
CA MET A 70 13.80 8.13 -0.61
C MET A 70 13.94 8.51 0.87
N VAL A 71 13.25 9.56 1.32
CA VAL A 71 13.48 10.18 2.63
C VAL A 71 12.54 9.61 3.69
N VAL A 72 11.32 9.24 3.31
CA VAL A 72 10.33 8.73 4.28
C VAL A 72 10.22 7.22 4.16
N LEU A 73 9.85 6.75 2.97
CA LEU A 73 9.47 5.36 2.80
C LEU A 73 10.66 4.41 2.99
N SER A 74 11.79 4.69 2.33
CA SER A 74 12.95 3.79 2.38
C SER A 74 13.50 3.63 3.81
N PRO A 75 13.65 4.68 4.62
CA PRO A 75 14.02 4.54 6.02
C PRO A 75 13.02 3.74 6.85
N LEU A 76 11.70 3.97 6.68
CA LEU A 76 10.68 3.21 7.40
C LEU A 76 10.73 1.72 7.07
N LEU A 77 10.90 1.37 5.79
CA LEU A 77 11.07 -0.03 5.37
C LEU A 77 12.32 -0.67 5.96
N ARG A 78 13.40 0.12 6.10
CA ARG A 78 14.63 -0.34 6.75
C ARG A 78 14.44 -0.57 8.25
N ILE A 79 13.77 0.34 8.95
CA ILE A 79 13.52 0.23 10.40
C ILE A 79 12.63 -0.99 10.68
N ALA A 80 11.66 -1.27 9.80
CA ALA A 80 10.80 -2.44 9.88
C ALA A 80 11.45 -3.75 9.36
N ASP A 81 12.75 -3.73 9.06
CA ASP A 81 13.52 -4.91 8.59
C ASP A 81 13.02 -5.57 7.29
N PHE A 82 12.19 -4.90 6.49
CA PHE A 82 11.67 -5.42 5.22
C PHE A 82 12.71 -5.62 4.12
N TYR A 83 13.94 -5.14 4.32
CA TYR A 83 15.08 -5.37 3.42
C TYR A 83 15.82 -6.68 3.69
N ARG A 84 15.38 -7.45 4.70
CA ARG A 84 16.00 -8.70 5.11
C ARG A 84 15.11 -9.89 4.80
N PRO A 85 15.70 -11.11 4.68
CA PRO A 85 14.91 -12.33 4.62
C PRO A 85 13.91 -12.42 5.79
N PRO A 86 12.72 -12.98 5.57
CA PRO A 86 12.25 -13.68 4.37
C PRO A 86 11.55 -12.78 3.33
N PHE A 87 11.62 -11.46 3.48
CA PHE A 87 10.88 -10.52 2.63
C PHE A 87 11.56 -10.25 1.30
N TYR A 88 10.75 -10.06 0.26
CA TYR A 88 11.16 -9.64 -1.07
C TYR A 88 10.49 -8.32 -1.40
N ILE A 89 11.25 -7.42 -2.02
CA ILE A 89 10.76 -6.15 -2.50
C ILE A 89 10.71 -6.17 -4.02
N ILE A 90 9.54 -5.88 -4.55
CA ILE A 90 9.28 -5.76 -5.98
C ILE A 90 8.82 -4.33 -6.22
N ALA A 91 9.58 -3.58 -7.00
CA ALA A 91 9.19 -2.24 -7.42
C ALA A 91 8.49 -2.29 -8.79
N GLU A 92 7.62 -1.33 -9.05
CA GLU A 92 7.02 -1.10 -10.38
C GLU A 92 6.28 -2.33 -10.94
N LYS A 93 5.56 -3.07 -10.09
CA LYS A 93 4.85 -4.29 -10.49
C LYS A 93 3.56 -3.95 -11.22
N ASP A 94 3.47 -4.30 -12.49
CA ASP A 94 2.22 -4.18 -13.25
C ASP A 94 1.16 -5.14 -12.69
N VAL A 95 -0.07 -4.64 -12.57
CA VAL A 95 -1.22 -5.39 -12.08
C VAL A 95 -2.46 -5.14 -12.93
N GLN A 96 -3.29 -6.17 -13.04
CA GLN A 96 -4.57 -6.12 -13.74
C GLN A 96 -5.62 -6.88 -12.92
N ILE A 97 -6.78 -6.23 -12.71
CA ILE A 97 -7.98 -6.89 -12.17
C ILE A 97 -9.10 -6.81 -13.19
N SER A 98 -9.97 -7.82 -13.17
CA SER A 98 -11.17 -7.88 -13.98
C SER A 98 -12.38 -7.99 -13.07
N SER A 99 -13.46 -7.28 -13.40
CA SER A 99 -14.74 -7.42 -12.71
C SER A 99 -15.29 -8.85 -12.87
N GLU A 100 -16.23 -9.24 -12.01
CA GLU A 100 -16.81 -10.59 -12.04
C GLU A 100 -17.48 -10.91 -13.38
N ASP A 101 -18.14 -9.93 -13.98
CA ASP A 101 -18.77 -10.00 -15.32
C ASP A 101 -17.76 -9.91 -16.48
N GLN A 102 -16.47 -9.70 -16.18
CA GLN A 102 -15.37 -9.46 -17.12
C GLN A 102 -15.59 -8.27 -18.08
N GLU A 103 -16.53 -7.37 -17.77
CA GLU A 103 -16.82 -6.21 -18.60
C GLU A 103 -15.92 -5.01 -18.28
N THR A 104 -15.28 -4.99 -17.11
CA THR A 104 -14.35 -3.95 -16.68
C THR A 104 -12.98 -4.54 -16.37
N ILE A 105 -11.93 -3.91 -16.90
CA ILE A 105 -10.55 -4.19 -16.56
C ILE A 105 -9.94 -2.95 -15.90
N VAL A 106 -9.27 -3.12 -14.77
CA VAL A 106 -8.49 -2.05 -14.14
C VAL A 106 -7.02 -2.42 -14.26
N ARG A 107 -6.21 -1.48 -14.76
CA ARG A 107 -4.76 -1.65 -14.92
C ARG A 107 -4.02 -0.60 -14.13
N GLY A 108 -2.95 -1.01 -13.47
CA GLY A 108 -2.05 -0.08 -12.82
C GLY A 108 -0.71 -0.70 -12.53
N ARG A 109 0.07 0.04 -11.77
CA ARG A 109 1.41 -0.35 -11.39
C ARG A 109 1.62 -0.03 -9.93
N ILE A 110 1.99 -1.04 -9.17
CA ILE A 110 2.33 -0.89 -7.76
C ILE A 110 3.74 -0.30 -7.67
N ASP A 111 3.89 0.81 -6.96
CA ASP A 111 5.19 1.42 -6.69
C ASP A 111 6.14 0.45 -5.97
N ILE A 112 5.70 -0.08 -4.83
CA ILE A 112 6.45 -1.05 -4.03
C ILE A 112 5.50 -2.11 -3.49
N LEU A 113 5.82 -3.37 -3.77
CA LEU A 113 5.21 -4.55 -3.17
C LEU A 113 6.23 -5.28 -2.30
N ILE A 114 5.89 -5.48 -1.04
CA ILE A 114 6.62 -6.38 -0.14
C ILE A 114 5.85 -7.69 -0.06
N CYS A 115 6.55 -8.79 -0.31
CA CYS A 115 5.95 -10.11 -0.30
C CYS A 115 6.88 -11.17 0.28
N GLN A 116 6.30 -12.21 0.85
CA GLN A 116 6.89 -13.54 0.84
C GLN A 116 6.43 -14.27 -0.43
N PRO A 117 7.11 -15.31 -0.93
CA PRO A 117 6.91 -15.84 -2.29
C PRO A 117 5.46 -16.12 -2.73
N GLN A 118 4.53 -16.34 -1.79
CA GLN A 118 3.09 -16.56 -2.07
C GLN A 118 2.14 -15.61 -1.33
N PHE A 119 2.66 -14.55 -0.69
CA PHE A 119 1.87 -13.74 0.24
C PHE A 119 2.22 -12.25 0.11
N TRP A 120 1.21 -11.42 -0.19
CA TRP A 120 1.39 -9.97 -0.27
C TRP A 120 1.26 -9.39 1.13
N ILE A 121 2.29 -8.69 1.57
CA ILE A 121 2.40 -8.22 2.96
C ILE A 121 2.15 -6.71 3.00
N VAL A 122 2.79 -5.96 2.11
CA VAL A 122 2.61 -4.50 2.03
C VAL A 122 2.52 -4.07 0.58
N VAL A 123 1.43 -3.38 0.24
CA VAL A 123 1.30 -2.63 -1.02
C VAL A 123 1.44 -1.16 -0.67
N ILE A 124 2.39 -0.47 -1.31
CA ILE A 124 2.68 0.92 -1.02
C ILE A 124 2.52 1.71 -2.30
N GLU A 125 1.72 2.76 -2.22
CA GLU A 125 1.58 3.80 -3.24
C GLU A 125 2.09 5.10 -2.62
N ALA A 126 3.14 5.68 -3.18
CA ALA A 126 3.60 6.99 -2.77
C ALA A 126 2.92 8.05 -3.63
N LYS A 127 2.52 9.16 -3.01
CA LYS A 127 2.05 10.35 -3.73
C LYS A 127 2.86 11.56 -3.26
N ARG A 128 2.83 12.64 -4.04
CA ARG A 128 3.42 13.93 -3.62
C ARG A 128 2.73 14.39 -2.33
N ALA A 129 3.48 15.03 -1.43
CA ALA A 129 2.98 15.44 -0.12
C ALA A 129 1.76 16.41 -0.19
N GLU A 130 1.64 17.16 -1.28
CA GLU A 130 0.53 18.10 -1.52
C GLU A 130 -0.80 17.42 -1.84
N TYR A 131 -0.80 16.11 -2.16
CA TYR A 131 -2.02 15.37 -2.46
C TYR A 131 -2.70 14.82 -1.20
N SER A 132 -4.03 14.86 -1.19
CA SER A 132 -4.83 14.18 -0.18
C SER A 132 -4.58 12.67 -0.24
N LEU A 133 -4.18 12.07 0.89
CA LEU A 133 -4.03 10.63 1.03
C LEU A 133 -5.31 9.85 0.65
N LYS A 134 -6.48 10.50 0.78
CA LYS A 134 -7.78 9.90 0.39
C LYS A 134 -7.85 9.55 -1.11
N VAL A 135 -7.05 10.20 -1.95
CA VAL A 135 -6.99 9.93 -3.40
C VAL A 135 -6.28 8.61 -3.70
N GLY A 136 -5.34 8.17 -2.86
CA GLY A 136 -4.60 6.92 -3.06
C GLY A 136 -5.33 5.67 -2.56
N ILE A 137 -6.33 5.82 -1.69
CA ILE A 137 -7.04 4.68 -1.08
C ILE A 137 -7.69 3.76 -2.12
N PRO A 138 -8.49 4.25 -3.09
CA PRO A 138 -9.08 3.37 -4.10
C PRO A 138 -8.02 2.63 -4.92
N GLN A 139 -6.94 3.32 -5.31
CA GLN A 139 -5.87 2.72 -6.09
C GLN A 139 -5.17 1.58 -5.32
N ALA A 140 -4.84 1.81 -4.05
CA ALA A 140 -4.24 0.78 -3.18
C ALA A 140 -5.16 -0.43 -3.00
N LEU A 141 -6.46 -0.21 -2.78
CA LEU A 141 -7.45 -1.29 -2.66
C LEU A 141 -7.60 -2.07 -3.97
N ALA A 142 -7.58 -1.40 -5.13
CA ALA A 142 -7.60 -2.06 -6.43
C ALA A 142 -6.39 -2.98 -6.61
N TYR A 143 -5.21 -2.56 -6.13
CA TYR A 143 -4.01 -3.41 -6.13
C TYR A 143 -4.17 -4.61 -5.21
N MET A 144 -4.75 -4.43 -4.03
CA MET A 144 -5.04 -5.56 -3.15
C MET A 144 -6.01 -6.58 -3.81
N LEU A 145 -6.98 -6.13 -4.59
CA LEU A 145 -7.83 -7.05 -5.35
C LEU A 145 -7.08 -7.86 -6.44
N ALA A 146 -5.87 -7.46 -6.81
CA ALA A 146 -5.06 -8.11 -7.85
C ALA A 146 -4.28 -9.35 -7.37
N ASN A 147 -4.57 -9.86 -6.18
CA ASN A 147 -3.90 -11.05 -5.66
C ASN A 147 -4.17 -12.28 -6.56
N PRO A 148 -3.12 -12.98 -7.04
CA PRO A 148 -3.26 -14.11 -7.95
C PRO A 148 -3.96 -15.34 -7.35
N GLU A 149 -4.06 -15.46 -6.02
CA GLU A 149 -4.49 -16.69 -5.35
C GLU A 149 -5.69 -16.47 -4.43
N LEU A 150 -6.90 -16.41 -5.02
CA LEU A 150 -8.16 -16.09 -4.33
C LEU A 150 -8.63 -17.16 -3.32
N GLN A 151 -8.05 -18.36 -3.34
CA GLN A 151 -8.45 -19.46 -2.44
C GLN A 151 -7.75 -19.45 -1.09
N LYS A 152 -6.76 -18.58 -0.91
CA LYS A 152 -6.05 -18.38 0.37
C LYS A 152 -6.19 -16.91 0.77
N PRO A 153 -6.01 -16.58 2.06
CA PRO A 153 -5.87 -15.18 2.47
C PRO A 153 -4.82 -14.50 1.57
N ALA A 154 -5.27 -13.48 0.86
CA ALA A 154 -4.47 -12.71 -0.09
C ALA A 154 -3.53 -11.74 0.63
N PHE A 155 -4.04 -11.25 1.75
CA PHE A 155 -3.43 -10.30 2.65
C PHE A 155 -3.41 -10.91 4.03
N GLY A 156 -2.35 -10.60 4.71
CA GLY A 156 -2.22 -10.76 6.14
C GLY A 156 -0.99 -10.00 6.54
N PHE A 157 -0.84 -9.93 7.83
CA PHE A 157 -0.53 -8.68 8.44
C PHE A 157 0.14 -8.99 9.78
#